data_AF-A0A812NUQ5-F1
#
_entry.id   AF-A0A812NUQ5-F1
#
_cell.length_a   1.000
_cell.length_b   1.000
_cell.length_c   1.000
_cell.angle_alpha   90.00
_cell.angle_beta   90.00
_cell.angle_gamma   90.00
#
_symmetry.space_group_name_H-M   'P 1'
#
loop_
_entity.id
_entity.type
_entity.pdbx_description
1 polymer ?
#
loop_
_entity_poly.entity_id
_entity_poly.type
_entity_poly.pdbx_seq_one_letter_code
_entity_poly.pdbx_strand_id
1 'polypeptide(L)'
;MAVYIFIVTGYHRHVGFVGDYYADPGLASMSWKSGEPYGRPRQHMIMSVVNVFTSMQQPLLKEDYTHLFRGLDPDREEHMTKAWQNFQADLQNARQLHRMLDMDA
;
A
#
# COMPACT_ATOMS: atom_id res chain seq x y z
N MET A 1 -16.23 -9.33 2.89
CA MET A 1 -15.96 -7.88 2.81
C MET A 1 -14.56 -7.52 3.30
N ALA A 2 -14.19 -7.85 4.55
CA ALA A 2 -12.86 -7.55 5.11
C ALA A 2 -11.67 -8.07 4.27
N VAL A 3 -11.77 -9.29 3.72
CA VAL A 3 -10.73 -9.87 2.83
C VAL A 3 -10.48 -9.01 1.59
N TYR A 4 -11.55 -8.52 0.95
CA TYR A 4 -11.40 -7.68 -0.25
C TYR A 4 -10.75 -6.34 0.09
N ILE A 5 -11.17 -5.71 1.18
CA ILE A 5 -10.56 -4.47 1.66
C ILE A 5 -9.08 -4.71 1.95
N PHE A 6 -8.73 -5.77 2.69
CA PHE A 6 -7.34 -6.11 2.98
C PHE A 6 -6.51 -6.36 1.70
N ILE A 7 -7.04 -7.13 0.75
CA ILE A 7 -6.35 -7.48 -0.50
C ILE A 7 -6.05 -6.21 -1.31
N VAL A 8 -7.03 -5.34 -1.53
CA VAL A 8 -6.86 -4.16 -2.40
C VAL A 8 -6.12 -3.00 -1.74
N THR A 9 -6.00 -3.02 -0.41
CA THR A 9 -5.32 -1.96 0.35
C THR A 9 -4.00 -2.44 0.94
N GLY A 10 -4.03 -3.17 2.05
CA GLY A 10 -2.85 -3.63 2.78
C GLY A 10 -1.94 -4.51 1.92
N TYR A 11 -2.48 -5.57 1.34
CA TYR A 11 -1.69 -6.50 0.54
C TYR A 11 -1.19 -5.84 -0.75
N HIS A 12 -2.06 -5.17 -1.51
CA HIS A 12 -1.64 -4.49 -2.74
C HIS A 12 -0.61 -3.39 -2.47
N ARG A 13 -0.70 -2.64 -1.36
CA ARG A 13 0.35 -1.68 -0.99
C ARG A 13 1.66 -2.38 -0.61
N HIS A 14 1.60 -3.50 0.10
CA HIS A 14 2.79 -4.27 0.47
C HIS A 14 3.58 -4.77 -0.74
N VAL A 15 2.89 -5.29 -1.78
CA VAL A 15 3.55 -5.79 -3.01
C VAL A 15 3.64 -4.77 -4.13
N GLY A 16 2.93 -3.65 -4.03
CA GLY A 16 2.83 -2.63 -5.08
C GLY A 16 3.89 -1.55 -4.98
N PHE A 17 4.41 -1.26 -3.78
CA PHE A 17 5.47 -0.26 -3.62
C PHE A 17 6.86 -0.88 -3.82
N VAL A 18 7.17 -1.22 -5.07
CA VAL A 18 8.38 -1.97 -5.44
C VAL A 18 9.62 -1.09 -5.69
N GLY A 19 9.46 0.23 -5.65
CA GLY A 19 10.54 1.18 -5.95
C GLY A 19 11.77 1.03 -5.07
N ASP A 20 11.58 0.70 -3.78
CA ASP A 20 12.69 0.51 -2.84
C ASP A 20 13.55 -0.72 -3.19
N TYR A 21 12.94 -1.79 -3.71
CA TYR A 21 13.66 -2.99 -4.16
C TYR A 21 14.44 -2.75 -5.46
N TYR A 22 13.94 -1.87 -6.33
CA TYR A 22 14.54 -1.57 -7.63
C TYR A 22 15.53 -0.40 -7.59
N ALA A 23 15.81 0.16 -6.40
CA ALA A 23 16.89 1.11 -6.21
C ALA A 23 18.27 0.47 -6.48
N ASP A 24 18.40 -0.85 -6.26
CA ASP A 24 19.58 -1.62 -6.67
C ASP A 24 19.40 -2.13 -8.11
N PRO A 25 20.23 -1.66 -9.07
CA PRO A 25 20.21 -2.16 -10.45
C PRO A 25 20.37 -3.67 -10.54
N GLY A 26 21.13 -4.30 -9.64
CA GLY A 26 21.31 -5.76 -9.60
C GLY A 26 20.00 -6.52 -9.37
N LEU A 27 19.05 -5.91 -8.67
CA LEU A 27 17.73 -6.46 -8.35
C LEU A 27 16.61 -5.86 -9.21
N ALA A 28 16.89 -4.80 -9.95
CA ALA A 28 15.94 -4.10 -10.84
C ALA A 28 15.66 -4.85 -12.16
N SER A 29 15.95 -6.13 -12.22
CA SER A 29 15.79 -6.93 -13.43
C SER A 29 14.98 -8.18 -13.14
N MET A 30 14.04 -8.48 -14.03
CA MET A 30 13.18 -9.67 -13.93
C MET A 30 13.63 -10.80 -14.84
N SER A 31 14.72 -10.60 -15.60
CA SER A 31 15.33 -11.61 -16.45
C SER A 31 16.82 -11.37 -16.68
N TRP A 32 17.58 -12.43 -16.87
CA TRP A 32 19.02 -12.37 -17.15
C TRP A 32 19.35 -13.25 -18.35
N LYS A 33 20.29 -12.80 -19.18
CA LYS A 33 20.87 -13.68 -20.18
C LYS A 33 21.92 -14.55 -19.50
N SER A 34 21.97 -15.82 -19.87
CA SER A 34 23.00 -16.74 -19.37
C SER A 34 24.40 -16.15 -19.55
N GLY A 35 25.18 -16.16 -18.47
CA GLY A 35 26.54 -15.63 -18.43
C GLY A 35 26.65 -14.12 -18.19
N GLU A 36 25.53 -13.38 -18.08
CA GLU A 36 25.54 -11.95 -17.73
C GLU A 36 25.21 -11.76 -16.24
N PRO A 37 26.02 -11.01 -15.48
CA PRO A 37 25.79 -10.80 -14.03
C PRO A 37 24.65 -9.82 -13.71
N TYR A 38 24.21 -9.04 -14.69
CA TYR A 38 23.19 -8.00 -14.54
C TYR A 38 22.21 -8.03 -15.71
N GLY A 39 21.04 -7.42 -15.51
CA GLY A 39 20.11 -7.21 -16.60
C GLY A 39 20.65 -6.24 -17.64
N ARG A 40 20.06 -6.30 -18.84
CA ARG A 40 20.44 -5.43 -19.94
C ARG A 40 19.81 -4.04 -19.79
N PRO A 41 20.44 -2.97 -20.28
CA PRO A 41 19.93 -1.59 -20.15
C PRO A 41 18.45 -1.41 -20.51
N ARG A 42 17.97 -2.07 -21.59
CA ARG A 42 16.56 -2.02 -21.99
C ARG A 42 15.61 -2.51 -20.89
N GLN A 43 16.01 -3.53 -20.13
CA GLN A 43 15.17 -4.06 -19.07
C GLN A 43 15.10 -3.13 -17.87
N HIS A 44 16.21 -2.47 -17.54
CA HIS A 44 16.21 -1.42 -16.52
C HIS A 44 15.27 -0.28 -16.90
N MET A 45 15.26 0.15 -18.17
CA MET A 45 14.32 1.16 -18.65
C MET A 45 12.86 0.73 -18.49
N ILE A 46 12.53 -0.53 -18.79
CA ILE A 46 11.18 -1.08 -18.57
C ILE A 46 10.83 -1.03 -17.08
N MET A 47 11.75 -1.43 -16.20
CA MET A 47 11.51 -1.43 -14.76
C MET A 47 11.41 -0.02 -14.17
N SER A 48 12.14 0.96 -14.71
CA SER A 48 11.96 2.37 -14.36
C SER A 48 10.54 2.85 -14.70
N VAL A 49 10.00 2.47 -15.86
CA VAL A 49 8.62 2.79 -16.24
C VAL A 49 7.62 2.12 -15.28
N VAL A 50 7.82 0.84 -14.96
CA VAL A 50 6.97 0.13 -13.98
C VAL A 50 6.99 0.85 -12.64
N ASN A 51 8.18 1.20 -12.13
CA ASN A 51 8.33 1.90 -10.86
C ASN A 51 7.53 3.22 -10.82
N VAL A 52 7.53 4.00 -11.91
CA VAL A 52 6.75 5.24 -11.99
C VAL A 52 5.25 4.98 -11.77
N PHE A 53 4.70 3.90 -12.35
CA PHE A 53 3.28 3.58 -12.22
C PHE A 53 2.92 2.88 -10.91
N THR A 54 3.88 2.23 -10.25
CA THR A 54 3.62 1.48 -9.02
C THR A 54 3.95 2.26 -7.74
N SER A 55 4.77 3.30 -7.85
CA SER A 55 5.21 4.13 -6.71
C SER A 55 4.49 5.47 -6.61
N MET A 56 3.29 5.56 -7.19
CA MET A 56 2.46 6.76 -7.11
C MET A 56 2.02 7.03 -5.66
N GLN A 57 1.93 8.31 -5.28
CA GLN A 57 1.25 8.69 -4.05
C GLN A 57 -0.24 8.35 -4.20
N GLN A 58 -0.71 7.40 -3.39
CA GLN A 58 -2.09 6.95 -3.37
C GLN A 58 -2.76 7.38 -2.06
N PRO A 59 -4.07 7.65 -2.09
CA PRO A 59 -4.86 7.92 -0.89
C PRO A 59 -4.70 6.79 0.14
N LEU A 60 -4.53 7.15 1.41
CA LEU A 60 -4.27 6.19 2.47
C LEU A 60 -5.52 5.90 3.29
N LEU A 61 -5.66 4.66 3.78
CA LEU A 61 -6.78 4.23 4.64
C LEU A 61 -6.96 5.04 5.94
N LYS A 62 -5.96 5.84 6.32
CA LYS A 62 -6.04 6.73 7.48
C LYS A 62 -6.81 8.02 7.20
N GLU A 63 -7.13 8.32 5.95
CA GLU A 63 -7.88 9.51 5.55
C GLU A 63 -9.38 9.33 5.81
N ASP A 64 -10.13 10.44 5.81
CA ASP A 64 -11.57 10.44 6.03
C ASP A 64 -12.35 10.14 4.74
N TYR A 65 -13.00 8.98 4.71
CA TYR A 65 -13.85 8.54 3.61
C TYR A 65 -15.34 8.53 3.96
N THR A 66 -15.74 9.15 5.07
CA THR A 66 -17.16 9.22 5.46
C THR A 66 -18.03 9.89 4.39
N HIS A 67 -17.44 10.78 3.58
CA HIS A 67 -18.11 11.40 2.43
C HIS A 67 -18.61 10.39 1.38
N LEU A 68 -18.01 9.19 1.28
CA LEU A 68 -18.46 8.13 0.38
C LEU A 68 -19.77 7.46 0.82
N PHE A 69 -20.15 7.62 2.08
CA PHE A 69 -21.37 7.01 2.62
C PHE A 69 -22.59 7.94 2.55
N ARG A 70 -22.39 9.20 2.16
CA ARG A 70 -23.46 10.19 2.05
C ARG A 70 -24.49 9.77 1.00
N GLY A 71 -25.77 9.86 1.37
CA GLY A 71 -26.90 9.56 0.49
C GLY A 71 -27.30 8.08 0.48
N LEU A 72 -26.74 7.27 1.37
CA LEU A 72 -27.32 5.98 1.72
C LEU A 72 -28.58 6.18 2.56
N ASP A 73 -29.37 5.11 2.72
CA ASP A 73 -30.47 5.11 3.70
C ASP A 73 -29.93 5.57 5.08
N PRO A 74 -30.67 6.40 5.85
CA PRO A 74 -30.13 7.04 7.07
C PRO A 74 -29.44 6.07 8.03
N ASP A 75 -30.06 4.91 8.29
CA ASP A 75 -29.51 3.88 9.18
C ASP A 75 -28.18 3.29 8.65
N ARG A 76 -28.03 3.18 7.32
CA ARG A 76 -26.83 2.65 6.67
C ARG A 76 -25.72 3.69 6.61
N GLU A 77 -26.06 4.94 6.32
CA GLU A 77 -25.10 6.05 6.35
C GLU A 77 -24.48 6.17 7.73
N GLU A 78 -25.30 6.18 8.78
CA GLU A 78 -24.84 6.24 10.17
C GLU A 78 -23.97 5.04 10.52
N HIS A 79 -24.42 3.82 10.19
CA HIS A 79 -23.69 2.59 10.48
C HIS A 79 -22.30 2.57 9.81
N MET A 80 -22.23 2.88 8.52
CA MET A 80 -20.98 2.86 7.75
C MET A 80 -20.02 3.95 8.21
N THR A 81 -20.54 5.14 8.53
CA THR A 81 -19.76 6.25 9.08
C THR A 81 -19.13 5.86 10.41
N LYS A 82 -19.91 5.28 11.35
CA LYS A 82 -19.39 4.79 12.63
C LYS A 82 -18.38 3.66 12.45
N ALA A 83 -18.63 2.71 11.55
CA ALA A 83 -17.71 1.63 11.27
C ALA A 83 -16.35 2.15 10.77
N TRP A 84 -16.36 3.17 9.89
CA TRP A 84 -15.13 3.81 9.42
C TRP A 84 -14.36 4.53 10.53
N GLN A 85 -15.07 5.30 11.36
CA GLN A 85 -14.47 6.01 12.50
C GLN A 85 -13.83 5.04 13.50
N ASN A 86 -14.50 3.94 13.81
CA ASN A 86 -13.97 2.89 14.68
C ASN A 86 -12.69 2.28 14.09
N PHE A 87 -12.70 1.94 12.80
CA PHE A 87 -11.53 1.43 12.10
C PHE A 87 -10.33 2.41 12.17
N GLN A 88 -10.57 3.71 11.98
CA GLN A 88 -9.53 4.73 12.10
C GLN A 88 -8.97 4.82 13.52
N ALA A 89 -9.82 4.75 14.54
CA ALA A 89 -9.39 4.74 15.94
C ALA A 89 -8.52 3.50 16.25
N ASP A 90 -8.94 2.32 15.79
CA ASP A 90 -8.17 1.09 15.95
C ASP A 90 -6.80 1.17 15.27
N LEU A 91 -6.74 1.75 14.08
CA LEU A 91 -5.48 1.96 13.35
C LEU A 91 -4.53 2.90 14.12
N GLN A 92 -5.06 3.97 14.74
CA GLN A 92 -4.27 4.88 15.56
C GLN A 92 -3.73 4.20 16.82
N ASN A 93 -4.56 3.41 17.49
CA ASN A 93 -4.17 2.64 18.67
C ASN A 93 -3.07 1.62 18.35
N ALA A 94 -3.23 0.84 17.27
CA ALA A 94 -2.22 -0.11 16.81
C ALA A 94 -0.88 0.59 16.52
N ARG A 95 -0.92 1.79 15.91
CA ARG A 95 0.28 2.57 15.62
C ARG A 95 0.94 3.17 16.86
N GLN A 96 0.16 3.52 17.89
CA GLN A 96 0.73 3.93 19.18
C GLN A 96 1.40 2.75 19.86
N LEU A 97 0.74 1.60 19.92
CA LEU A 97 1.28 0.38 20.52
C LEU A 97 2.60 -0.05 19.85
N HIS A 98 2.64 -0.09 18.52
CA HIS A 98 3.87 -0.42 17.78
C HIS A 98 5.02 0.52 18.12
N ARG A 99 4.75 1.83 18.22
CA ARG A 99 5.77 2.82 18.60
C ARG A 99 6.26 2.65 20.04
N MET A 100 5.40 2.22 20.96
CA MET A 100 5.82 1.95 22.34
C MET A 100 6.74 0.72 22.39
N LEU A 101 6.39 -0.34 21.66
CA LEU A 101 7.19 -1.56 21.58
C LEU A 101 8.56 -1.34 20.92
N ASP A 102 8.64 -0.49 19.89
CA ASP A 102 9.90 -0.17 19.22
C ASP A 102 10.82 0.76 20.04
N MET A 103 10.32 1.43 21.08
CA MET A 103 11.16 2.23 22.00
C MET A 103 11.75 1.43 23.16
N ASP A 104 11.27 0.19 23.37
CA ASP A 104 11.73 -0.73 24.41
C ASP A 104 12.75 -1.76 23.88
N ALA A 105 13.15 -1.66 22.60
CA ALA A 105 14.11 -2.53 21.90
C ALA A 105 15.40 -1.77 21.52
#